data_AF-A0AA35RHK8-F1
#
_entry.id   AF-A0AA35RHK8-F1
#
_cell.length_a   1.000
_cell.length_b   1.000
_cell.length_c   1.000
_cell.angle_alpha   90.00
_cell.angle_beta   90.00
_cell.angle_gamma   90.00
#
_symmetry.space_group_name_H-M   'P 1'
#
loop_
_entity.id
_entity.type
_entity.pdbx_description
1 polymer ?
#
loop_
_entity_poly.entity_id
_entity_poly.type
_entity_poly.pdbx_seq_one_letter_code
_entity_poly.pdbx_strand_id
1 'polypeptide(L)'
;VCWFACQSRGRPSSGGGKDGGGKIQLFSVDELVSMTANIVGSLCEHLESTSGFFQAQLEENDGIVDMQCTHDDHAIHCTNLDLLLRSMATFFAWPPLSDPHYSEQLFTGLKSLASRIGHATGQQSASIPELAPSVHRYLQQFSDSLPSLSSAHLLAKLMVAIGKTSPSLHPLISNSCQGLLQRKWGAMGTNQQRSDALEYLIRYHVEWSEDPLEALETITGDGITDLLGEEASEESSSYPTLSSATLPCYYRALMSGLVGQMKAIPPPSKKTTPTTEECLERFHLLEVSAKVLYILVNVVKSFDRRTMLSSALKVWCMRP
;
A
#
# COMPACT_ATOMS: atom_id res chain seq x y z
N VAL A 1 -19.44 8.96 0.53
CA VAL A 1 -18.83 8.51 1.81
C VAL A 1 -19.74 7.56 2.60
N CYS A 2 -21.02 7.86 2.83
CA CYS A 2 -21.92 6.98 3.61
C CYS A 2 -22.20 5.59 3.03
N TRP A 3 -22.13 5.38 1.70
CA TRP A 3 -22.35 4.05 1.11
C TRP A 3 -21.17 3.09 1.32
N PHE A 4 -19.93 3.59 1.26
CA PHE A 4 -18.72 2.78 1.42
C PHE A 4 -18.58 2.18 2.84
N ALA A 5 -19.19 2.78 3.86
CA ALA A 5 -19.24 2.23 5.21
C ALA A 5 -20.26 1.08 5.39
N CYS A 6 -21.21 0.90 4.46
CA CYS A 6 -22.29 -0.07 4.61
C CYS A 6 -21.90 -1.47 4.13
N GLN A 7 -20.94 -1.58 3.20
CA GLN A 7 -20.59 -2.86 2.57
C GLN A 7 -19.58 -3.71 3.37
N SER A 8 -18.90 -3.14 4.37
CA SER A 8 -17.96 -3.86 5.25
C SER A 8 -18.62 -4.55 6.45
N ARG A 9 -19.94 -4.43 6.62
CA ARG A 9 -20.71 -5.18 7.64
C ARG A 9 -21.69 -6.12 6.96
N GLY A 10 -21.31 -7.39 6.88
CA GLY A 10 -22.17 -8.46 6.38
C GLY A 10 -23.45 -8.61 7.20
N ARG A 11 -24.57 -8.77 6.46
CA ARG A 11 -25.96 -9.09 6.86
C ARG A 11 -26.68 -8.08 7.78
N PRO A 12 -27.90 -7.62 7.40
CA PRO A 12 -28.78 -6.93 8.33
C PRO A 12 -29.49 -7.96 9.21
N SER A 13 -29.15 -7.97 10.50
CA SER A 13 -30.12 -8.37 11.54
C SER A 13 -31.12 -7.22 11.70
N SER A 14 -32.40 -7.56 11.59
CA SER A 14 -33.56 -6.71 11.91
C SER A 14 -33.34 -5.85 13.16
N GLY A 15 -33.55 -4.53 13.04
CA GLY A 15 -33.54 -3.60 14.16
C GLY A 15 -33.29 -2.15 13.72
N GLY A 16 -34.33 -1.31 13.77
CA GLY A 16 -34.37 0.01 13.14
C GLY A 16 -33.45 1.08 13.74
N GLY A 17 -32.98 1.97 12.86
CA GLY A 17 -32.25 3.20 13.18
C GLY A 17 -32.01 4.05 11.93
N LYS A 18 -32.77 5.15 11.82
CA LYS A 18 -32.87 6.17 10.74
C LYS A 18 -31.54 6.52 10.07
N ASP A 19 -31.36 6.18 8.79
CA ASP A 19 -31.70 6.93 7.57
C ASP A 19 -30.70 8.02 7.13
N GLY A 20 -29.59 7.56 6.54
CA GLY A 20 -28.78 8.31 5.58
C GLY A 20 -28.48 7.52 4.28
N GLY A 21 -28.87 6.25 4.21
CA GLY A 21 -28.65 5.36 3.06
C GLY A 21 -29.85 5.27 2.09
N GLY A 22 -31.05 5.68 2.51
CA GLY A 22 -32.29 5.48 1.76
C GLY A 22 -32.37 6.20 0.41
N LYS A 23 -31.67 7.34 0.24
CA LYS A 23 -31.67 8.08 -1.04
C LYS A 23 -30.66 7.54 -2.06
N ILE A 24 -29.63 6.81 -1.63
CA ILE A 24 -28.59 6.27 -2.52
C ILE A 24 -29.03 4.93 -3.12
N GLN A 25 -29.95 4.21 -2.46
CA GLN A 25 -30.57 2.98 -3.00
C GLN A 25 -31.50 3.24 -4.20
N LEU A 26 -31.70 4.50 -4.60
CA LEU A 26 -32.52 4.87 -5.76
C LEU A 26 -31.75 4.89 -7.08
N PHE A 27 -30.41 4.87 -7.04
CA PHE A 27 -29.58 4.88 -8.24
C PHE A 27 -29.19 3.46 -8.64
N SER A 28 -29.16 3.21 -9.95
CA SER A 28 -28.57 1.97 -10.46
C SER A 28 -27.05 1.96 -10.25
N VAL A 29 -26.44 0.78 -10.31
CA VAL A 29 -24.97 0.66 -10.24
C VAL A 29 -24.33 1.41 -11.41
N ASP A 30 -24.94 1.37 -12.60
CA ASP A 30 -24.43 2.03 -13.81
C ASP A 30 -24.41 3.55 -13.67
N GLU A 31 -25.48 4.12 -13.13
CA GLU A 31 -25.58 5.56 -12.85
C GLU A 31 -24.52 5.99 -11.84
N LEU A 32 -24.30 5.18 -10.80
CA LEU A 32 -23.32 5.47 -9.76
C LEU A 32 -21.88 5.40 -10.27
N VAL A 33 -21.53 4.38 -11.06
CA VAL A 33 -20.20 4.23 -11.68
C VAL A 33 -19.94 5.41 -12.62
N SER A 34 -20.91 5.76 -13.47
CA SER A 34 -20.80 6.89 -14.41
C SER A 34 -20.62 8.23 -13.70
N MET A 35 -21.45 8.53 -12.69
CA MET A 35 -21.33 9.76 -11.91
C MET A 35 -19.98 9.84 -11.18
N THR A 36 -19.52 8.74 -10.59
CA THR A 36 -18.27 8.74 -9.83
C THR A 36 -17.05 8.90 -10.73
N ALA A 37 -17.04 8.29 -11.91
CA ALA A 37 -15.98 8.46 -12.91
C ALA A 37 -15.84 9.91 -13.36
N ASN A 38 -16.96 10.63 -13.55
CA ASN A 38 -16.96 12.03 -13.96
C ASN A 38 -16.46 12.99 -12.86
N ILE A 39 -16.57 12.60 -11.59
CA ILE A 39 -16.13 13.39 -10.43
C ILE A 39 -14.62 13.23 -10.18
N VAL A 40 -13.95 12.21 -10.74
CA VAL A 40 -12.51 12.00 -10.52
C VAL A 40 -11.69 13.24 -10.87
N GLY A 41 -12.02 13.93 -11.96
CA GLY A 41 -11.32 15.16 -12.37
C GLY A 41 -11.35 16.28 -11.32
N SER A 42 -12.49 16.50 -10.66
CA SER A 42 -12.61 17.51 -9.60
C SER A 42 -11.98 17.05 -8.28
N LEU A 43 -11.97 15.73 -8.00
CA LEU A 43 -11.21 15.20 -6.86
C LEU A 43 -9.71 15.44 -7.01
N CYS A 44 -9.17 15.33 -8.23
CA CYS A 44 -7.78 15.67 -8.52
C CYS A 44 -7.45 17.13 -8.21
N GLU A 45 -8.33 18.08 -8.57
CA GLU A 45 -8.14 19.51 -8.29
C GLU A 45 -8.09 19.79 -6.78
N HIS A 46 -8.98 19.15 -6.01
CA HIS A 46 -8.96 19.26 -4.55
C HIS A 46 -7.73 18.58 -3.93
N LEU A 47 -7.28 17.45 -4.49
CA LEU A 47 -6.08 16.76 -4.06
C LEU A 47 -4.83 17.63 -4.27
N GLU A 48 -4.69 18.21 -5.46
CA GLU A 48 -3.61 19.14 -5.81
C GLU A 48 -3.62 20.36 -4.90
N SER A 49 -4.78 20.98 -4.69
CA SER A 49 -4.91 22.13 -3.80
C SER A 49 -4.54 21.79 -2.35
N THR A 50 -4.98 20.63 -1.85
CA THR A 50 -4.68 20.19 -0.48
C THR A 50 -3.21 19.80 -0.32
N SER A 51 -2.61 19.17 -1.33
CA SER A 51 -1.17 18.89 -1.34
C SER A 51 -0.34 20.16 -1.41
N GLY A 52 -0.77 21.16 -2.18
CA GLY A 52 -0.10 22.46 -2.28
C GLY A 52 -0.02 23.18 -0.92
N PHE A 53 -1.06 23.05 -0.10
CA PHE A 53 -1.04 23.53 1.30
C PHE A 53 0.10 22.88 2.10
N PHE A 54 0.25 21.55 2.05
CA PHE A 54 1.33 20.86 2.77
C PHE A 54 2.72 21.14 2.19
N GLN A 55 2.85 21.29 0.86
CA GLN A 55 4.11 21.67 0.23
C GLN A 55 4.56 23.06 0.70
N ALA A 56 3.66 24.05 0.71
CA ALA A 56 3.95 25.39 1.21
C ALA A 56 4.40 25.36 2.69
N GLN A 57 3.77 24.51 3.52
CA GLN A 57 4.18 24.34 4.91
C GLN A 57 5.54 23.67 5.07
N LEU A 58 5.89 22.71 4.22
CA LEU A 58 7.22 22.10 4.21
C LEU A 58 8.29 23.12 3.81
N GLU A 59 8.00 23.97 2.82
CA GLU A 59 8.90 25.04 2.38
C GLU A 59 9.10 26.11 3.48
N GLU A 60 8.05 26.46 4.21
CA GLU A 60 8.12 27.47 5.29
C GLU A 60 8.90 26.97 6.52
N ASN A 61 8.91 25.66 6.78
CA ASN A 61 9.55 25.06 7.94
C ASN A 61 10.89 24.35 7.62
N ASP A 62 11.60 24.76 6.55
CA ASP A 62 12.88 24.17 6.11
C ASP A 62 12.84 22.64 5.95
N GLY A 63 11.69 22.09 5.54
CA GLY A 63 11.45 20.65 5.38
C GLY A 63 11.23 19.89 6.68
N ILE A 64 11.21 20.57 7.83
CA ILE A 64 10.93 19.99 9.14
C ILE A 64 9.42 20.06 9.38
N VAL A 65 8.81 18.92 9.73
CA VAL A 65 7.39 18.84 10.12
C VAL A 65 7.22 19.34 11.57
N ASP A 66 7.76 20.50 11.90
CA ASP A 66 7.60 21.15 13.21
C ASP A 66 6.38 22.06 13.16
N MET A 67 5.26 21.53 13.64
CA MET A 67 3.92 22.09 13.50
C MET A 67 3.70 23.28 14.44
N GLN A 68 3.92 24.51 13.96
CA GLN A 68 3.42 25.74 14.60
C GLN A 68 2.13 26.27 13.94
N CYS A 69 1.39 25.43 13.21
CA CYS A 69 0.05 25.80 12.77
C CYS A 69 -0.93 25.79 13.94
N THR A 70 -1.90 26.71 13.92
CA THR A 70 -3.13 26.58 14.69
C THR A 70 -3.65 25.16 14.52
N HIS A 71 -3.61 24.35 15.59
CA HIS A 71 -3.79 22.89 15.53
C HIS A 71 -5.05 22.45 14.76
N ASP A 72 -6.07 23.31 14.70
CA ASP A 72 -7.34 23.06 14.02
C ASP A 72 -7.24 23.06 12.49
N ASP A 73 -6.54 24.02 11.87
CA ASP A 73 -6.47 24.11 10.40
C ASP A 73 -5.67 22.95 9.81
N HIS A 74 -4.51 22.62 10.41
CA HIS A 74 -3.69 21.50 9.97
C HIS A 74 -4.44 20.16 10.10
N ALA A 75 -5.19 19.95 11.19
CA ALA A 75 -5.98 18.74 11.38
C ALA A 75 -7.13 18.61 10.36
N ILE A 76 -7.77 19.73 10.00
CA ILE A 76 -8.80 19.77 8.95
C ILE A 76 -8.20 19.40 7.60
N HIS A 77 -7.05 19.99 7.22
CA HIS A 77 -6.38 19.67 5.96
C HIS A 77 -5.91 18.21 5.90
N CYS A 78 -5.43 17.63 7.01
CA CYS A 78 -5.09 16.21 7.07
C CYS A 78 -6.33 15.33 6.85
N THR A 79 -7.44 15.67 7.50
CA THR A 79 -8.70 14.94 7.37
C THR A 79 -9.26 15.02 5.94
N ASN A 80 -9.15 16.20 5.32
CA ASN A 80 -9.57 16.42 3.94
C ASN A 80 -8.74 15.58 2.97
N LEU A 81 -7.42 15.57 3.12
CA LEU A 81 -6.51 14.76 2.31
C LEU A 81 -6.84 13.26 2.45
N ASP A 82 -7.00 12.77 3.68
CA ASP A 82 -7.39 11.38 3.94
C ASP A 82 -8.74 11.03 3.31
N LEU A 83 -9.72 11.94 3.36
CA LEU A 83 -11.04 11.71 2.76
C LEU A 83 -10.96 11.66 1.23
N LEU A 84 -10.18 12.55 0.62
CA LEU A 84 -9.95 12.59 -0.83
C LEU A 84 -9.29 11.29 -1.30
N LEU A 85 -8.15 10.93 -0.71
CA LEU A 85 -7.41 9.71 -1.05
C LEU A 85 -8.27 8.46 -0.82
N ARG A 86 -9.01 8.39 0.29
CA ARG A 86 -9.91 7.27 0.57
C ARG A 86 -11.03 7.20 -0.46
N SER A 87 -11.63 8.32 -0.85
CA SER A 87 -12.72 8.34 -1.83
C SER A 87 -12.27 7.79 -3.19
N MET A 88 -11.10 8.23 -3.66
CA MET A 88 -10.49 7.76 -4.90
C MET A 88 -10.08 6.29 -4.79
N ALA A 89 -9.38 5.91 -3.72
CA ALA A 89 -8.96 4.52 -3.51
C ALA A 89 -10.15 3.56 -3.50
N THR A 90 -11.26 3.97 -2.89
CA THR A 90 -12.45 3.12 -2.81
C THR A 90 -13.18 3.02 -4.15
N PHE A 91 -13.18 4.09 -4.96
CA PHE A 91 -13.72 4.05 -6.32
C PHE A 91 -12.92 3.09 -7.21
N PHE A 92 -11.60 3.24 -7.29
CA PHE A 92 -10.76 2.37 -8.13
C PHE A 92 -10.68 0.92 -7.62
N ALA A 93 -10.87 0.69 -6.32
CA ALA A 93 -10.93 -0.66 -5.74
C ALA A 93 -12.34 -1.27 -5.79
N TRP A 94 -13.34 -0.59 -6.36
CA TRP A 94 -14.71 -1.05 -6.34
C TRP A 94 -14.88 -2.26 -7.28
N PRO A 95 -15.34 -3.44 -6.81
CA PRO A 95 -15.36 -4.65 -7.62
C PRO A 95 -16.08 -4.56 -8.98
N PRO A 96 -17.19 -3.81 -9.13
CA PRO A 96 -17.82 -3.61 -10.42
C PRO A 96 -16.87 -3.03 -11.47
N LEU A 97 -15.93 -2.14 -11.13
CA LEU A 97 -14.98 -1.59 -12.10
C LEU A 97 -14.03 -2.63 -12.71
N SER A 98 -13.95 -3.84 -12.15
CA SER A 98 -13.21 -4.95 -12.76
C SER A 98 -13.99 -5.67 -13.88
N ASP A 99 -15.29 -5.42 -14.01
CA ASP A 99 -16.12 -5.97 -15.08
C ASP A 99 -15.82 -5.21 -16.40
N PRO A 100 -15.56 -5.93 -17.52
CA PRO A 100 -15.40 -5.31 -18.84
C PRO A 100 -16.52 -4.34 -19.24
N HIS A 101 -17.73 -4.51 -18.71
CA HIS A 101 -18.87 -3.61 -18.91
C HIS A 101 -18.57 -2.16 -18.50
N TYR A 102 -17.75 -1.96 -17.45
CA TYR A 102 -17.40 -0.64 -16.92
C TYR A 102 -16.02 -0.12 -17.37
N SER A 103 -15.44 -0.74 -18.41
CA SER A 103 -14.11 -0.41 -18.91
C SER A 103 -13.98 1.05 -19.39
N GLU A 104 -15.03 1.60 -20.02
CA GLU A 104 -15.09 3.00 -20.45
C GLU A 104 -15.05 3.98 -19.26
N GLN A 105 -15.73 3.66 -18.16
CA GLN A 105 -15.77 4.48 -16.96
C GLN A 105 -14.46 4.41 -16.18
N LEU A 106 -13.85 3.22 -16.10
CA LEU A 106 -12.50 3.06 -15.58
C LEU A 106 -11.49 3.87 -16.41
N PHE A 107 -11.57 3.76 -17.74
CA PHE A 107 -10.74 4.53 -18.67
C PHE A 107 -10.91 6.03 -18.48
N THR A 108 -12.14 6.52 -18.35
CA THR A 108 -12.46 7.94 -18.11
C THR A 108 -11.83 8.45 -16.81
N GLY A 109 -11.92 7.66 -15.73
CA GLY A 109 -11.29 7.98 -14.45
C GLY A 109 -9.76 8.02 -14.55
N LEU A 110 -9.13 7.01 -15.17
CA LEU A 110 -7.68 6.95 -15.35
C LEU A 110 -7.16 8.04 -16.27
N LYS A 111 -7.89 8.36 -17.34
CA LYS A 111 -7.57 9.46 -18.25
C LYS A 111 -7.59 10.80 -17.53
N SER A 112 -8.52 11.00 -16.60
CA SER A 112 -8.59 12.22 -15.78
C SER A 112 -7.39 12.39 -14.86
N LEU A 113 -6.77 11.29 -14.41
CA LEU A 113 -5.52 11.31 -13.64
C LEU A 113 -4.32 11.55 -14.56
N ALA A 114 -4.24 10.82 -15.68
CA ALA A 114 -3.12 10.91 -16.61
C ALA A 114 -3.02 12.27 -17.32
N SER A 115 -4.14 12.95 -17.56
CA SER A 115 -4.18 14.26 -18.20
C SER A 115 -3.49 15.36 -17.38
N ARG A 116 -3.30 15.15 -16.06
CA ARG A 116 -2.65 16.12 -15.17
C ARG A 116 -1.13 16.24 -15.40
N ILE A 117 -0.46 15.19 -15.93
CA ILE A 117 0.99 15.23 -16.23
C ILE A 117 1.30 15.44 -17.72
N GLY A 118 0.58 16.37 -18.36
CA GLY A 118 1.00 17.02 -19.61
C GLY A 118 1.11 16.17 -20.90
N HIS A 119 1.06 14.83 -20.84
CA HIS A 119 1.36 13.96 -21.99
C HIS A 119 0.19 13.11 -22.51
N ALA A 120 -0.95 13.03 -21.80
CA ALA A 120 -2.09 12.21 -22.22
C ALA A 120 -3.17 13.00 -23.00
N THR A 121 -2.99 14.30 -23.18
CA THR A 121 -4.06 15.24 -23.59
C THR A 121 -4.47 15.15 -25.06
N GLY A 122 -3.79 14.35 -25.90
CA GLY A 122 -4.02 14.31 -27.35
C GLY A 122 -4.51 12.99 -27.94
N GLN A 123 -4.34 11.84 -27.26
CA GLN A 123 -4.66 10.54 -27.84
C GLN A 123 -6.02 10.05 -27.35
N GLN A 124 -7.04 10.18 -28.20
CA GLN A 124 -8.35 9.55 -27.97
C GLN A 124 -8.28 8.01 -27.97
N SER A 125 -7.17 7.43 -28.42
CA SER A 125 -6.97 5.99 -28.62
C SER A 125 -5.98 5.33 -27.65
N ALA A 126 -5.59 6.00 -26.56
CA ALA A 126 -4.71 5.38 -25.57
C ALA A 126 -5.42 4.19 -24.91
N SER A 127 -4.69 3.13 -24.59
CA SER A 127 -5.21 2.00 -23.82
C SER A 127 -4.97 2.17 -22.31
N ILE A 128 -5.72 1.46 -21.47
CA ILE A 128 -5.52 1.44 -20.00
C ILE A 128 -4.05 1.21 -19.59
N PRO A 129 -3.31 0.22 -20.14
CA PRO A 129 -1.91 0.01 -19.77
C PRO A 129 -0.96 1.13 -20.22
N GLU A 130 -1.29 1.89 -21.27
CA GLU A 130 -0.48 3.04 -21.72
C GLU A 130 -0.67 4.26 -20.80
N LEU A 131 -1.86 4.42 -20.22
CA LEU A 131 -2.17 5.46 -19.24
C LEU A 131 -1.52 5.19 -17.88
N ALA A 132 -1.39 3.92 -17.51
CA ALA A 132 -1.01 3.48 -16.18
C ALA A 132 0.29 4.13 -15.66
N PRO A 133 1.41 4.21 -16.42
CA PRO A 133 2.64 4.84 -15.95
C PRO A 133 2.48 6.35 -15.68
N SER A 134 1.67 7.04 -16.49
CA SER A 134 1.38 8.46 -16.30
C SER A 134 0.54 8.68 -15.04
N VAL A 135 -0.43 7.80 -14.77
CA VAL A 135 -1.21 7.84 -13.53
C VAL A 135 -0.33 7.58 -12.30
N HIS A 136 0.57 6.59 -12.38
CA HIS A 136 1.52 6.33 -11.30
C HIS A 136 2.40 7.55 -11.01
N ARG A 137 2.97 8.16 -12.05
CA ARG A 137 3.80 9.37 -11.92
C ARG A 137 3.02 10.51 -11.24
N TYR A 138 1.73 10.63 -11.48
CA TYR A 138 0.88 11.68 -10.89
C TYR A 138 0.73 11.44 -9.39
N LEU A 139 0.42 10.19 -9.03
CA LEU A 139 0.27 9.81 -7.63
C LEU A 139 1.58 9.92 -6.85
N GLN A 140 2.71 9.63 -7.50
CA GLN A 140 4.03 9.70 -6.89
C GLN A 140 4.42 11.13 -6.48
N GLN A 141 3.95 12.16 -7.17
CA GLN A 141 4.22 13.57 -6.82
C GLN A 141 3.72 13.96 -5.42
N PHE A 142 2.70 13.25 -4.91
CA PHE A 142 2.15 13.51 -3.60
C PHE A 142 2.92 12.82 -2.47
N SER A 143 3.82 11.88 -2.78
CA SER A 143 4.47 11.05 -1.76
C SER A 143 5.30 11.85 -0.74
N ASP A 144 5.92 12.95 -1.19
CA ASP A 144 6.75 13.81 -0.34
C ASP A 144 5.93 14.80 0.50
N SER A 145 4.75 15.21 0.04
CA SER A 145 3.90 16.18 0.74
C SER A 145 2.94 15.55 1.77
N LEU A 146 2.99 14.24 1.99
CA LEU A 146 2.08 13.58 2.92
C LEU A 146 2.38 13.92 4.39
N PRO A 147 1.36 14.31 5.17
CA PRO A 147 1.54 14.70 6.57
C PRO A 147 1.58 13.50 7.53
N SER A 148 1.08 12.32 7.13
CA SER A 148 0.93 11.17 8.03
C SER A 148 1.04 9.82 7.33
N LEU A 149 1.40 8.78 8.11
CA LEU A 149 1.41 7.39 7.63
C LEU A 149 0.01 6.91 7.22
N SER A 150 -1.06 7.44 7.81
CA SER A 150 -2.43 7.12 7.42
C SER A 150 -2.72 7.58 5.98
N SER A 151 -2.26 8.78 5.64
CA SER A 151 -2.38 9.34 4.28
C SER A 151 -1.51 8.54 3.30
N ALA A 152 -0.28 8.16 3.70
CA ALA A 152 0.61 7.29 2.92
C ALA A 152 -0.02 5.94 2.59
N HIS A 153 -0.66 5.30 3.58
CA HIS A 153 -1.40 4.06 3.39
C HIS A 153 -2.56 4.21 2.40
N LEU A 154 -3.28 5.33 2.45
CA LEU A 154 -4.38 5.60 1.52
C LEU A 154 -3.89 5.86 0.10
N LEU A 155 -2.76 6.58 -0.06
CA LEU A 155 -2.11 6.76 -1.35
C LEU A 155 -1.64 5.40 -1.91
N ALA A 156 -0.99 4.57 -1.08
CA ALA A 156 -0.59 3.22 -1.48
C ALA A 156 -1.79 2.35 -1.89
N LYS A 157 -2.91 2.43 -1.16
CA LYS A 157 -4.16 1.75 -1.55
C LYS A 157 -4.70 2.19 -2.90
N LEU A 158 -4.63 3.49 -3.19
CA LEU A 158 -5.04 4.03 -4.49
C LEU A 158 -4.13 3.51 -5.61
N MET A 159 -2.81 3.59 -5.41
CA MET A 159 -1.83 3.07 -6.36
C MET A 159 -2.05 1.57 -6.62
N VAL A 160 -2.23 0.77 -5.57
CA VAL A 160 -2.51 -0.67 -5.67
C VAL A 160 -3.83 -0.95 -6.38
N ALA A 161 -4.90 -0.19 -6.10
CA ALA A 161 -6.17 -0.37 -6.78
C ALA A 161 -6.02 -0.20 -8.31
N ILE A 162 -5.21 0.76 -8.73
CA ILE A 162 -4.90 1.02 -10.14
C ILE A 162 -3.94 -0.04 -10.69
N GLY A 163 -2.92 -0.44 -9.93
CA GLY A 163 -1.93 -1.46 -10.33
C GLY A 163 -2.56 -2.83 -10.66
N LYS A 164 -3.66 -3.19 -10.00
CA LYS A 164 -4.41 -4.42 -10.34
C LYS A 164 -4.95 -4.45 -11.78
N THR A 165 -5.12 -3.28 -12.40
CA THR A 165 -5.56 -3.19 -13.80
C THR A 165 -4.41 -3.31 -14.79
N SER A 166 -3.16 -3.11 -14.35
CA SER A 166 -1.97 -3.04 -15.20
C SER A 166 -0.74 -3.59 -14.46
N PRO A 167 -0.33 -4.84 -14.73
CA PRO A 167 0.78 -5.48 -14.00
C PRO A 167 2.14 -4.80 -14.23
N SER A 168 2.28 -3.99 -15.30
CA SER A 168 3.47 -3.17 -15.54
C SER A 168 3.75 -2.15 -14.44
N LEU A 169 2.76 -1.83 -13.60
CA LEU A 169 2.92 -0.91 -12.47
C LEU A 169 3.44 -1.56 -11.19
N HIS A 170 3.41 -2.88 -11.09
CA HIS A 170 3.82 -3.61 -9.89
C HIS A 170 5.18 -3.14 -9.32
N PRO A 171 6.28 -3.10 -10.10
CA PRO A 171 7.59 -2.70 -9.57
C PRO A 171 7.64 -1.22 -9.17
N LEU A 172 6.95 -0.35 -9.92
CA LEU A 172 6.88 1.09 -9.60
C LEU A 172 6.15 1.35 -8.28
N ILE A 173 5.07 0.62 -8.04
CA ILE A 173 4.29 0.69 -6.81
C ILE A 173 5.09 0.09 -5.65
N SER A 174 5.81 -1.00 -5.89
CA SER A 174 6.71 -1.59 -4.89
C SER A 174 7.77 -0.59 -4.42
N ASN A 175 8.45 0.09 -5.35
CA ASN A 175 9.44 1.13 -5.03
C ASN A 175 8.82 2.31 -4.29
N SER A 176 7.60 2.70 -4.65
CA SER A 176 6.87 3.75 -3.93
C SER A 176 6.53 3.32 -2.50
N CYS A 177 6.11 2.07 -2.29
CA CYS A 177 5.89 1.52 -0.94
C CYS A 177 7.19 1.47 -0.13
N GLN A 178 8.32 1.13 -0.74
CA GLN A 178 9.64 1.16 -0.10
C GLN A 178 10.01 2.57 0.38
N GLY A 179 9.87 3.58 -0.48
CA GLY A 179 10.14 4.98 -0.12
C GLY A 179 9.26 5.46 1.05
N LEU A 180 7.99 5.04 1.09
CA LEU A 180 7.10 5.34 2.22
C LEU A 180 7.53 4.64 3.52
N LEU A 181 8.15 3.45 3.46
CA LEU A 181 8.65 2.74 4.64
C LEU A 181 9.96 3.35 5.18
N GLN A 182 10.81 3.89 4.31
CA GLN A 182 12.10 4.52 4.67
C GLN A 182 11.94 5.96 5.18
N ARG A 183 10.76 6.56 5.01
CA ARG A 183 10.46 7.91 5.52
C ARG A 183 10.15 7.90 7.02
N LYS A 184 10.60 8.95 7.72
CA LYS A 184 10.19 9.26 9.11
C LYS A 184 8.78 9.83 9.13
N TRP A 185 7.93 9.27 9.99
CA TRP A 185 6.55 9.72 10.17
C TRP A 185 6.34 10.23 11.59
N GLY A 186 5.60 11.34 11.74
CA GLY A 186 5.19 11.82 13.06
C GLY A 186 4.27 10.84 13.79
N ALA A 187 4.13 11.02 15.12
CA ALA A 187 3.37 10.13 16.02
C ALA A 187 1.83 10.19 15.84
N MET A 188 1.33 10.63 14.69
CA MET A 188 -0.08 10.82 14.43
C MET A 188 -0.80 9.48 14.17
N GLY A 189 -1.85 9.20 14.94
CA GLY A 189 -2.73 8.04 14.78
C GLY A 189 -2.54 6.94 15.83
N THR A 190 -3.47 5.98 15.83
CA THR A 190 -3.44 4.85 16.78
C THR A 190 -2.40 3.80 16.39
N ASN A 191 -1.85 3.08 17.37
CA ASN A 191 -0.91 1.98 17.13
C ASN A 191 -1.47 0.89 16.20
N GLN A 192 -2.79 0.65 16.25
CA GLN A 192 -3.45 -0.31 15.38
C GLN A 192 -3.46 0.16 13.92
N GLN A 193 -3.86 1.41 13.66
CA GLN A 193 -3.85 1.97 12.31
C GLN A 193 -2.44 1.99 11.72
N ARG A 194 -1.43 2.31 12.53
CA ARG A 194 -0.02 2.24 12.16
C ARG A 194 0.38 0.81 11.79
N SER A 195 0.01 -0.17 12.60
CA SER A 195 0.32 -1.59 12.33
C SER A 195 -0.32 -2.09 11.03
N ASP A 196 -1.60 -1.74 10.80
CA ASP A 196 -2.33 -2.15 9.59
C ASP A 196 -1.79 -1.47 8.33
N ALA A 197 -1.35 -0.21 8.44
CA ALA A 197 -0.70 0.52 7.36
C ALA A 197 0.64 -0.13 6.98
N LEU A 198 1.50 -0.41 7.97
CA LEU A 198 2.80 -1.03 7.74
C LEU A 198 2.67 -2.44 7.16
N GLU A 199 1.75 -3.27 7.69
CA GLU A 199 1.52 -4.61 7.16
C GLU A 199 1.08 -4.57 5.68
N TYR A 200 0.28 -3.56 5.30
CA TYR A 200 -0.14 -3.36 3.91
C TYR A 200 1.03 -2.93 3.02
N LEU A 201 1.81 -1.93 3.42
CA LEU A 201 2.95 -1.43 2.65
C LEU A 201 3.99 -2.52 2.42
N ILE A 202 4.36 -3.26 3.47
CA ILE A 202 5.34 -4.36 3.37
C ILE A 202 4.82 -5.47 2.46
N ARG A 203 3.53 -5.84 2.58
CA ARG A 203 2.95 -6.89 1.74
C ARG A 203 3.06 -6.55 0.27
N TYR A 204 2.64 -5.35 -0.14
CA TYR A 204 2.66 -4.97 -1.55
C TYR A 204 4.06 -4.66 -2.07
N HIS A 205 4.96 -4.15 -1.22
CA HIS A 205 6.37 -4.03 -1.59
C HIS A 205 6.97 -5.41 -1.93
N VAL A 206 6.78 -6.41 -1.07
CA VAL A 206 7.31 -7.77 -1.31
C VAL A 206 6.59 -8.47 -2.46
N GLU A 207 5.26 -8.41 -2.51
CA GLU A 207 4.46 -9.16 -3.50
C GLU A 207 4.62 -8.62 -4.93
N TRP A 208 4.81 -7.31 -5.09
CA TRP A 208 4.87 -6.64 -6.40
C TRP A 208 6.29 -6.19 -6.79
N SER A 209 7.32 -6.57 -6.02
CA SER A 209 8.72 -6.39 -6.39
C SER A 209 9.08 -7.20 -7.65
N GLU A 210 10.11 -6.75 -8.38
CA GLU A 210 10.73 -7.55 -9.45
C GLU A 210 11.37 -8.82 -8.89
N ASP A 211 12.09 -8.68 -7.77
CA ASP A 211 12.57 -9.79 -6.95
C ASP A 211 12.00 -9.66 -5.52
N PRO A 212 10.97 -10.47 -5.19
CA PRO A 212 10.41 -10.51 -3.84
C PRO A 212 11.36 -11.01 -2.75
N LEU A 213 12.32 -11.88 -3.08
CA LEU A 213 13.26 -12.42 -2.09
C LEU A 213 14.36 -11.42 -1.79
N GLU A 214 14.86 -10.70 -2.80
CA GLU A 214 15.79 -9.58 -2.59
C GLU A 214 15.14 -8.47 -1.75
N ALA A 215 13.86 -8.15 -1.98
CA ALA A 215 13.13 -7.19 -1.16
C ALA A 215 13.01 -7.65 0.32
N LEU A 216 12.78 -8.94 0.55
CA LEU A 216 12.77 -9.53 1.90
C LEU A 216 14.16 -9.50 2.54
N GLU A 217 15.21 -9.83 1.78
CA GLU A 217 16.59 -9.79 2.23
C GLU A 217 17.01 -8.37 2.59
N THR A 218 16.64 -7.36 1.79
CA THR A 218 16.94 -5.95 2.08
C THR A 218 16.28 -5.49 3.38
N ILE A 219 14.99 -5.78 3.59
CA ILE A 219 14.31 -5.38 4.82
C ILE A 219 14.86 -6.11 6.04
N THR A 220 15.15 -7.41 5.92
CA THR A 220 15.67 -8.22 7.05
C THR A 220 17.16 -8.00 7.31
N GLY A 221 17.94 -7.75 6.28
CA GLY A 221 19.35 -7.38 6.34
C GLY A 221 19.50 -5.98 6.89
N ASP A 222 19.00 -4.96 6.20
CA ASP A 222 19.31 -3.57 6.55
C ASP A 222 18.44 -3.03 7.68
N GLY A 223 17.19 -3.48 7.81
CA GLY A 223 16.27 -2.97 8.84
C GLY A 223 16.41 -3.74 10.16
N ILE A 224 16.24 -5.05 10.09
CA ILE A 224 16.18 -5.88 11.30
C ILE A 224 17.56 -6.05 11.94
N THR A 225 18.64 -6.26 11.18
CA THR A 225 19.96 -6.41 11.80
C THR A 225 20.44 -5.10 12.42
N ASP A 226 20.08 -3.96 11.83
CA ASP A 226 20.35 -2.63 12.36
C ASP A 226 19.64 -2.40 13.70
N LEU A 227 18.37 -2.82 13.83
CA LEU A 227 17.66 -2.82 15.11
C LEU A 227 18.27 -3.79 16.16
N LEU A 228 18.93 -4.85 15.72
CA LEU A 228 19.61 -5.84 16.58
C LEU A 228 21.06 -5.45 16.93
N GLY A 229 21.60 -4.40 16.31
CA GLY A 229 22.99 -3.97 16.44
C GLY A 229 23.34 -3.47 17.85
N GLU A 230 24.64 -3.28 18.09
CA GLU A 230 25.18 -2.89 19.41
C GLU A 230 24.76 -1.46 19.83
N GLU A 231 24.45 -0.59 18.87
CA GLU A 231 23.81 0.71 19.08
C GLU A 231 22.29 0.58 18.97
N ALA A 232 21.67 -0.17 19.88
CA ALA A 232 20.23 -0.38 19.91
C ALA A 232 19.46 0.95 20.13
N SER A 233 19.26 1.70 19.06
CA SER A 233 18.34 2.83 18.96
C SER A 233 16.90 2.32 19.08
N GLU A 234 15.97 3.17 19.54
CA GLU A 234 14.54 2.83 19.59
C GLU A 234 13.95 2.52 18.20
N GLU A 235 14.58 3.06 17.14
CA GLU A 235 14.19 2.97 15.73
C GLU A 235 15.40 2.59 14.85
N SER A 236 15.18 1.83 13.78
CA SER A 236 16.21 1.51 12.77
C SER A 236 16.57 2.75 11.94
N SER A 237 17.85 2.89 11.60
CA SER A 237 18.38 3.98 10.78
C SER A 237 17.93 3.87 9.31
N SER A 238 17.92 2.65 8.78
CA SER A 238 17.49 2.34 7.40
C SER A 238 15.97 2.40 7.23
N TYR A 239 15.23 1.97 8.26
CA TYR A 239 13.76 1.97 8.26
C TYR A 239 13.25 2.64 9.53
N PRO A 240 13.05 3.97 9.54
CA PRO A 240 12.58 4.68 10.73
C PRO A 240 11.18 4.25 11.19
N THR A 241 10.39 3.62 10.33
CA THR A 241 9.11 3.01 10.68
C THR A 241 9.23 1.71 11.48
N LEU A 242 10.43 1.11 11.51
CA LEU A 242 10.77 -0.10 12.26
C LEU A 242 11.31 0.30 13.64
N SER A 243 10.49 0.08 14.65
CA SER A 243 10.82 0.26 16.06
C SER A 243 10.46 -1.00 16.84
N SER A 244 10.91 -1.09 18.10
CA SER A 244 10.53 -2.22 18.97
C SER A 244 9.00 -2.43 19.07
N ALA A 245 8.21 -1.35 18.95
CA ALA A 245 6.75 -1.41 18.99
C ALA A 245 6.11 -1.91 17.68
N THR A 246 6.70 -1.60 16.52
CA THR A 246 6.20 -2.02 15.19
C THR A 246 6.84 -3.32 14.70
N LEU A 247 7.91 -3.79 15.35
CA LEU A 247 8.58 -5.05 15.01
C LEU A 247 7.63 -6.26 14.86
N PRO A 248 6.60 -6.46 15.72
CA PRO A 248 5.68 -7.59 15.55
C PRO A 248 4.84 -7.52 14.26
N CYS A 249 4.49 -6.32 13.75
CA CYS A 249 3.75 -6.20 12.49
C CYS A 249 4.67 -6.46 11.29
N TYR A 250 5.89 -5.94 11.33
CA TYR A 250 6.95 -6.24 10.37
C TYR A 250 7.22 -7.75 10.28
N TYR A 251 7.45 -8.39 11.43
CA TYR A 251 7.71 -9.83 11.49
C TYR A 251 6.59 -10.65 10.83
N ARG A 252 5.32 -10.34 11.13
CA ARG A 252 4.18 -11.05 10.54
C ARG A 252 4.11 -10.88 9.01
N ALA A 253 4.32 -9.66 8.52
CA ALA A 253 4.31 -9.35 7.11
C ALA A 253 5.44 -10.08 6.36
N LEU A 254 6.66 -10.02 6.88
CA LEU A 254 7.85 -10.66 6.33
C LEU A 254 7.72 -12.19 6.31
N MET A 255 7.26 -12.79 7.42
CA MET A 255 6.99 -14.23 7.49
C MET A 255 5.92 -14.65 6.48
N SER A 256 4.86 -13.86 6.31
CA SER A 256 3.81 -14.14 5.31
C SER A 256 4.33 -14.02 3.88
N GLY A 257 5.19 -13.03 3.60
CA GLY A 257 5.85 -12.85 2.31
C GLY A 257 6.76 -14.04 1.98
N LEU A 258 7.63 -14.42 2.93
CA LEU A 258 8.56 -15.54 2.79
C LEU A 258 7.83 -16.86 2.52
N VAL A 259 6.78 -17.18 3.30
CA VAL A 259 5.97 -18.38 3.06
C VAL A 259 5.30 -18.33 1.69
N GLY A 260 4.86 -17.16 1.23
CA GLY A 260 4.34 -16.96 -0.12
C GLY A 260 5.36 -17.34 -1.19
N GLN A 261 6.59 -16.81 -1.08
CA GLN A 261 7.66 -17.09 -2.04
C GLN A 261 8.12 -18.55 -1.99
N MET A 262 8.28 -19.13 -0.80
CA MET A 262 8.65 -20.54 -0.65
C MET A 262 7.62 -21.49 -1.29
N LYS A 263 6.33 -21.15 -1.25
CA LYS A 263 5.27 -21.93 -1.91
C LYS A 263 5.27 -21.75 -3.42
N ALA A 264 5.72 -20.61 -3.92
CA ALA A 264 5.83 -20.33 -5.35
C ALA A 264 6.98 -21.10 -6.02
N ILE A 265 7.98 -21.57 -5.24
CA ILE A 265 9.08 -22.40 -5.75
C ILE A 265 8.49 -23.72 -6.28
N PRO A 266 8.56 -24.00 -7.60
CA PRO A 266 7.95 -25.19 -8.18
C PRO A 266 8.63 -26.45 -7.62
N PRO A 267 7.90 -27.56 -7.36
CA PRO A 267 8.52 -28.82 -6.96
C PRO A 267 9.39 -29.40 -8.10
N PRO A 268 10.36 -30.29 -7.80
CA PRO A 268 11.16 -30.91 -8.84
C PRO A 268 10.25 -31.75 -9.76
N SER A 269 10.34 -31.52 -11.08
CA SER A 269 9.54 -32.27 -12.06
C SER A 269 9.91 -33.76 -11.98
N LYS A 270 8.91 -34.62 -11.78
CA LYS A 270 9.10 -36.07 -11.76
C LYS A 270 9.27 -36.68 -13.16
N LYS A 271 9.08 -35.90 -14.23
CA LYS A 271 8.95 -36.39 -15.61
C LYS A 271 10.08 -35.95 -16.56
N THR A 272 10.83 -34.92 -16.20
CA THR A 272 11.91 -34.37 -17.02
C THR A 272 13.10 -34.14 -16.12
N THR A 273 14.30 -34.57 -16.52
CA THR A 273 15.52 -34.20 -15.81
C THR A 273 15.65 -32.68 -15.87
N PRO A 274 15.63 -31.98 -14.72
CA PRO A 274 15.76 -30.52 -14.71
C PRO A 274 17.10 -30.12 -15.31
N THR A 275 17.12 -28.99 -16.01
CA THR A 275 18.39 -28.44 -16.52
C THR A 275 19.25 -27.97 -15.34
N THR A 276 20.58 -27.94 -15.53
CA THR A 276 21.50 -27.51 -14.47
C THR A 276 21.22 -26.07 -14.02
N GLU A 277 20.79 -25.20 -14.94
CA GLU A 277 20.41 -23.81 -14.68
C GLU A 277 19.16 -23.71 -13.79
N GLU A 278 18.09 -24.44 -14.10
CA GLU A 278 16.87 -24.48 -13.27
C GLU A 278 17.17 -24.99 -11.84
N CYS A 279 18.07 -25.97 -11.70
CA CYS A 279 18.51 -26.46 -10.40
C CYS A 279 19.27 -25.41 -9.60
N LEU A 280 20.15 -24.64 -10.25
CA LEU A 280 20.94 -23.59 -9.62
C LEU A 280 20.06 -22.43 -9.18
N GLU A 281 19.13 -21.96 -10.01
CA GLU A 281 18.16 -20.92 -9.64
C GLU A 281 17.32 -21.34 -8.43
N ARG A 282 16.80 -22.58 -8.42
CA ARG A 282 16.05 -23.11 -7.29
C ARG A 282 16.88 -23.18 -6.01
N PHE A 283 18.15 -23.59 -6.13
CA PHE A 283 19.05 -23.64 -4.99
C PHE A 283 19.32 -22.24 -4.44
N HIS A 284 19.53 -21.26 -5.31
CA HIS A 284 19.71 -19.87 -4.93
C HIS A 284 18.48 -19.30 -4.20
N LEU A 285 17.27 -19.52 -4.73
CA LEU A 285 16.02 -19.08 -4.09
C LEU A 285 15.85 -19.72 -2.69
N LEU A 286 16.22 -21.00 -2.54
CA LEU A 286 16.19 -21.70 -1.25
C LEU A 286 17.25 -21.17 -0.27
N GLU A 287 18.44 -20.83 -0.78
CA GLU A 287 19.52 -20.25 0.02
C GLU A 287 19.10 -18.90 0.60
N VAL A 288 18.60 -17.98 -0.23
CA VAL A 288 18.12 -16.66 0.20
C VAL A 288 16.95 -16.81 1.18
N SER A 289 15.98 -17.68 0.86
CA SER A 289 14.87 -17.97 1.78
C SER A 289 15.34 -18.49 3.15
N ALA A 290 16.35 -19.35 3.17
CA ALA A 290 16.92 -19.88 4.41
C ALA A 290 17.67 -18.80 5.22
N LYS A 291 18.39 -17.88 4.54
CA LYS A 291 19.04 -16.72 5.18
C LYS A 291 18.01 -15.80 5.85
N VAL A 292 16.97 -15.40 5.11
CA VAL A 292 15.87 -14.58 5.63
C VAL A 292 15.19 -15.27 6.82
N LEU A 293 14.90 -16.57 6.71
CA LEU A 293 14.33 -17.35 7.81
C LEU A 293 15.24 -17.37 9.04
N TYR A 294 16.55 -17.55 8.84
CA TYR A 294 17.52 -17.57 9.93
C TYR A 294 17.54 -16.24 10.70
N ILE A 295 17.55 -15.11 9.98
CA ILE A 295 17.48 -13.77 10.58
C ILE A 295 16.17 -13.65 11.37
N LEU A 296 15.02 -13.96 10.76
CA LEU A 296 13.71 -13.89 11.42
C LEU A 296 13.62 -14.77 12.67
N VAL A 297 14.20 -15.96 12.67
CA VAL A 297 14.26 -16.83 13.85
C VAL A 297 15.15 -16.22 14.95
N ASN A 298 16.25 -15.56 14.59
CA ASN A 298 17.09 -14.86 15.56
C ASN A 298 16.38 -13.66 16.20
N VAL A 299 15.53 -12.94 15.46
CA VAL A 299 14.68 -11.87 16.04
C VAL A 299 13.77 -12.42 17.15
N VAL A 300 13.19 -13.61 16.95
CA VAL A 300 12.33 -14.25 17.96
C VAL A 300 13.11 -14.60 19.22
N LYS A 301 14.43 -14.80 19.14
CA LYS A 301 15.26 -15.08 20.31
C LYS A 301 15.54 -13.82 21.12
N SER A 302 15.72 -12.68 20.47
CA SER A 302 16.04 -11.40 21.11
C SER A 302 14.80 -10.64 21.60
N PHE A 303 13.65 -10.77 20.94
CA PHE A 303 12.43 -10.00 21.24
C PHE A 303 11.27 -10.87 21.77
N ASP A 304 10.19 -10.20 22.21
CA ASP A 304 9.08 -10.79 22.96
C ASP A 304 8.50 -12.06 22.32
N ARG A 305 8.78 -13.19 22.97
CA ARG A 305 8.68 -14.52 22.36
C ARG A 305 7.24 -14.91 22.05
N ARG A 306 6.25 -14.47 22.83
CA ARG A 306 4.88 -15.01 22.73
C ARG A 306 4.13 -14.54 21.48
N THR A 307 4.17 -13.24 21.18
CA THR A 307 3.45 -12.65 20.04
C THR A 307 4.11 -13.02 18.71
N MET A 308 5.44 -13.07 18.69
CA MET A 308 6.22 -13.45 17.51
C MET A 308 6.12 -14.96 17.24
N LEU A 309 6.27 -15.82 18.24
CA LEU A 309 6.09 -17.28 18.07
C LEU A 309 4.66 -17.63 17.65
N SER A 310 3.64 -16.99 18.24
CA SER A 310 2.25 -17.22 17.82
C SER A 310 2.02 -16.83 16.37
N SER A 311 2.61 -15.71 15.92
CA SER A 311 2.51 -15.27 14.52
C SER A 311 3.26 -16.23 13.58
N ALA A 312 4.46 -16.68 13.97
CA ALA A 312 5.26 -17.65 13.22
C ALA A 312 4.50 -18.97 13.05
N LEU A 313 4.02 -19.56 14.14
CA LEU A 313 3.26 -20.81 14.12
C LEU A 313 1.98 -20.68 13.30
N LYS A 314 1.27 -19.55 13.41
CA LYS A 314 0.07 -19.33 12.61
C LYS A 314 0.37 -19.25 11.12
N VAL A 315 1.39 -18.49 10.72
CA VAL A 315 1.73 -18.29 9.30
C VAL A 315 2.32 -19.57 8.68
N TRP A 316 3.16 -20.28 9.44
CA TRP A 316 3.88 -21.46 8.96
C TRP A 316 3.03 -22.75 9.03
N CYS A 317 2.17 -22.90 10.04
CA CYS A 317 1.34 -24.11 10.22
C CYS A 317 -0.10 -23.99 9.72
N MET A 318 -0.70 -22.79 9.66
CA MET A 318 -2.14 -22.65 9.30
C MET A 318 -2.42 -22.28 7.85
N ARG A 319 -1.41 -22.18 6.97
CA ARG A 319 -1.64 -22.11 5.53
C ARG A 319 -1.34 -23.47 4.91
N PRO A 320 -2.32 -24.40 4.79
CA PRO A 320 -2.18 -25.55 3.90
C PRO A 320 -1.85 -25.08 2.47
#